data_AF-G8RWP8-F1
#
_entry.id   AF-G8RWP8-F1
#
_cell.length_a   1.000
_cell.length_b   1.000
_cell.length_c   1.000
_cell.angle_alpha   90.00
_cell.angle_beta   90.00
_cell.angle_gamma   90.00
#
_symmetry.space_group_name_H-M   'P 1'
#
loop_
_entity.id
_entity.type
_entity.pdbx_description
1 polymer ?
#
loop_
_entity_poly.entity_id
_entity_poly.type
_entity_poly.pdbx_seq_one_letter_code
_entity_poly.pdbx_strand_id
1 'polypeptide(L)'
;MSTRGPATLRLTAAAAAFIVLASTGWGPATAAPATDGQGYVDSTARCPSASEAVVFGSTASSRVAICKSDGEYEYRGVRLRDGAKLIVAASKSGSGYTAENDGITYTVTEDSLVISSGSRVIRDETMVDFHTAQMSEVGASPPSAETPTPTTPLPPPLPAEVGGESS
;
A
#
# COMPACT_ATOMS: atom_id res chain seq x y z
N MET A 1 41.04 -3.74 59.14
CA MET A 1 42.50 -3.94 59.24
C MET A 1 42.92 -4.91 58.16
N SER A 2 44.02 -4.59 57.47
CA SER A 2 44.74 -5.39 56.48
C SER A 2 44.11 -5.63 55.10
N THR A 3 44.84 -5.62 53.98
CA THR A 3 45.88 -4.75 53.39
C THR A 3 46.30 -5.42 52.07
N ARG A 4 46.47 -4.62 51.00
CA ARG A 4 47.40 -4.80 49.86
C ARG A 4 47.16 -6.03 48.95
N GLY A 5 47.24 -5.94 47.63
CA GLY A 5 47.76 -4.90 46.74
C GLY A 5 47.54 -5.30 45.26
N PRO A 6 48.00 -4.47 44.32
CA PRO A 6 47.63 -4.51 42.90
C PRO A 6 48.52 -5.45 42.10
N ALA A 7 47.95 -6.10 41.09
CA ALA A 7 48.70 -6.78 40.03
C ALA A 7 48.27 -6.19 38.68
N THR A 8 49.12 -5.31 38.17
CA THR A 8 49.11 -4.84 36.79
C THR A 8 49.51 -5.95 35.82
N LEU A 9 49.12 -5.73 34.56
CA LEU A 9 49.69 -6.25 33.32
C LEU A 9 49.10 -7.58 32.81
N ARG A 10 48.36 -7.50 31.69
CA ARG A 10 48.92 -7.60 30.33
C ARG A 10 47.81 -7.28 29.32
N LEU A 11 48.03 -6.21 28.56
CA LEU A 11 47.28 -5.90 27.33
C LEU A 11 47.59 -7.00 26.31
N THR A 12 46.59 -7.81 25.95
CA THR A 12 46.60 -8.59 24.71
C THR A 12 45.43 -8.13 23.86
N ALA A 13 45.72 -7.23 22.93
CA ALA A 13 44.81 -6.88 21.85
C ALA A 13 44.70 -8.07 20.91
N ALA A 14 43.68 -8.91 21.10
CA ALA A 14 43.28 -9.89 20.10
C ALA A 14 42.22 -9.23 19.20
N ALA A 15 42.66 -8.75 18.04
CA ALA A 15 41.78 -8.29 16.99
C ALA A 15 41.01 -9.49 16.41
N ALA A 16 39.83 -9.79 16.98
CA ALA A 16 38.89 -10.72 16.38
C ALA A 16 38.16 -9.99 15.24
N ALA A 17 38.55 -10.29 14.00
CA ALA A 17 37.83 -9.88 12.81
C ALA A 17 36.43 -10.49 12.84
N PHE A 18 35.42 -9.71 13.22
CA PHE A 18 34.03 -10.07 13.04
C PHE A 18 33.69 -9.96 11.55
N ILE A 19 33.50 -11.12 10.92
CA ILE A 19 32.93 -11.25 9.58
C ILE A 19 31.49 -10.72 9.67
N VAL A 20 31.26 -9.50 9.19
CA VAL A 20 29.92 -8.98 8.98
C VAL A 20 29.35 -9.72 7.77
N LEU A 21 28.58 -10.78 8.02
CA LEU A 21 27.68 -11.29 6.99
C LEU A 21 26.61 -10.23 6.77
N ALA A 22 26.82 -9.40 5.75
CA ALA A 22 25.77 -8.57 5.19
C ALA A 22 24.73 -9.51 4.55
N SER A 23 23.77 -9.96 5.34
CA SER A 23 22.55 -10.55 4.83
C SER A 23 21.74 -9.43 4.17
N THR A 24 21.95 -9.23 2.87
CA THR A 24 20.98 -8.58 1.99
C THR A 24 19.76 -9.49 1.88
N GLY A 25 18.94 -9.50 2.93
CA GLY A 25 17.61 -10.07 2.86
C GLY A 25 16.75 -9.14 2.04
N TRP A 26 16.57 -9.44 0.76
CA TRP A 26 15.32 -9.08 0.12
C TRP A 26 14.23 -9.83 0.89
N GLY A 27 13.56 -9.11 1.79
CA GLY A 27 12.32 -9.61 2.39
C GLY A 27 11.37 -10.01 1.26
N PRO A 28 10.54 -11.06 1.43
CA PRO A 28 9.55 -11.40 0.43
C PRO A 28 8.74 -10.13 0.13
N ALA A 29 8.74 -9.71 -1.14
CA ALA A 29 7.77 -8.74 -1.62
C ALA A 29 6.40 -9.40 -1.45
N THR A 30 5.75 -9.16 -0.31
CA THR A 30 4.36 -9.53 -0.14
C THR A 30 3.63 -8.77 -1.23
N ALA A 31 2.93 -9.50 -2.11
CA ALA A 31 2.07 -8.85 -3.08
C ALA A 31 1.14 -7.89 -2.31
N ALA A 32 0.97 -6.68 -2.84
CA ALA A 32 0.00 -5.74 -2.29
C ALA A 32 -1.36 -6.46 -2.20
N PRO A 33 -2.17 -6.21 -1.16
CA PRO A 33 -3.47 -6.83 -1.06
C PRO A 33 -4.29 -6.55 -2.32
N ALA A 34 -5.09 -7.52 -2.78
CA ALA A 34 -5.96 -7.29 -3.92
C ALA A 34 -6.94 -6.14 -3.64
N THR A 35 -7.17 -5.29 -4.65
CA THR A 35 -8.03 -4.11 -4.56
C THR A 35 -9.03 -4.09 -5.71
N ASP A 36 -10.17 -3.44 -5.48
CA ASP A 36 -11.13 -3.05 -6.51
C ASP A 36 -11.67 -1.64 -6.21
N GLY A 37 -12.65 -1.17 -6.99
CA GLY A 37 -13.25 0.16 -6.82
C GLY A 37 -13.95 0.39 -5.47
N GLN A 38 -14.07 -0.62 -4.62
CA GLN A 38 -14.60 -0.51 -3.26
C GLN A 38 -13.50 -0.60 -2.19
N GLY A 39 -12.22 -0.77 -2.57
CA GLY A 39 -11.06 -0.86 -1.69
C GLY A 39 -10.44 -2.26 -1.64
N TYR A 40 -9.80 -2.61 -0.53
CA TYR A 40 -9.17 -3.92 -0.37
C TYR A 40 -10.19 -5.06 -0.34
N VAL A 41 -10.04 -6.02 -1.24
CA VAL A 41 -10.83 -7.25 -1.26
C VAL A 41 -10.68 -8.00 0.07
N ASP A 42 -11.76 -8.64 0.52
CA ASP A 42 -11.85 -9.38 1.79
C ASP A 42 -11.53 -8.56 3.06
N SER A 43 -11.55 -7.23 2.97
CA SER A 43 -11.39 -6.34 4.13
C SER A 43 -12.73 -5.88 4.67
N THR A 44 -12.91 -5.88 6.00
CA THR A 44 -14.07 -5.23 6.62
C THR A 44 -14.03 -3.71 6.51
N ALA A 45 -12.87 -3.13 6.15
CA ALA A 45 -12.75 -1.72 5.79
C ALA A 45 -13.13 -1.44 4.32
N ARG A 46 -13.58 -2.43 3.53
CA ARG A 46 -14.02 -2.23 2.14
C ARG A 46 -15.38 -1.57 2.06
N CYS A 47 -15.57 -0.59 1.18
CA CYS A 47 -16.85 0.09 0.97
C CYS A 47 -17.94 -0.86 0.47
N PRO A 48 -19.23 -0.60 0.81
CA PRO A 48 -20.34 -1.35 0.24
C PRO A 48 -20.49 -1.02 -1.25
N SER A 49 -21.08 -1.93 -2.03
CA SER A 49 -21.16 -1.77 -3.49
C SER A 49 -21.99 -0.57 -3.98
N ALA A 50 -22.82 0.02 -3.11
CA ALA A 50 -23.57 1.24 -3.41
C ALA A 50 -22.77 2.53 -3.15
N SER A 51 -21.55 2.43 -2.61
CA SER A 51 -20.72 3.58 -2.24
C SER A 51 -19.38 3.54 -2.97
N GLU A 52 -18.87 4.73 -3.26
CA GLU A 52 -17.55 4.91 -3.88
C GLU A 52 -16.46 4.91 -2.81
N ALA A 53 -15.38 4.16 -3.00
CA ALA A 53 -14.19 4.29 -2.17
C ALA A 53 -13.35 5.48 -2.64
N VAL A 54 -13.51 6.64 -1.99
CA VAL A 54 -12.77 7.85 -2.36
C VAL A 54 -11.32 7.81 -1.89
N VAL A 55 -11.08 7.10 -0.78
CA VAL A 55 -9.75 6.80 -0.23
C VAL A 55 -9.78 5.41 0.40
N PHE A 56 -8.72 4.64 0.26
CA PHE A 56 -8.44 3.50 1.14
C PHE A 56 -6.93 3.31 1.33
N GLY A 57 -6.53 2.80 2.48
CA GLY A 57 -5.12 2.65 2.82
C GLY A 57 -4.86 1.58 3.86
N SER A 58 -3.63 1.10 3.90
CA SER A 58 -3.15 0.11 4.85
C SER A 58 -1.96 0.67 5.61
N THR A 59 -1.93 0.41 6.91
CA THR A 59 -0.77 0.60 7.78
C THR A 59 -0.22 -0.77 8.18
N ALA A 60 0.82 -0.79 9.01
CA ALA A 60 1.30 -2.04 9.61
C ALA A 60 0.28 -2.70 10.58
N SER A 61 -0.70 -1.94 11.09
CA SER A 61 -1.62 -2.40 12.16
C SER A 61 -3.10 -2.27 11.81
N SER A 62 -3.45 -1.53 10.76
CA SER A 62 -4.82 -1.18 10.41
C SER A 62 -5.03 -1.14 8.90
N ARG A 63 -6.29 -1.29 8.49
CA ARG A 63 -6.78 -0.91 7.16
C ARG A 63 -7.94 0.05 7.31
N VAL A 64 -8.01 1.03 6.41
CA VAL A 64 -9.05 2.05 6.41
C VAL A 64 -9.61 2.27 5.01
N ALA A 65 -10.87 2.67 4.93
CA ALA A 65 -11.44 3.32 3.76
C ALA A 65 -12.34 4.47 4.17
N ILE A 66 -12.45 5.43 3.26
CA ILE A 66 -13.46 6.47 3.27
C ILE A 66 -14.41 6.18 2.12
N CYS A 67 -15.65 5.88 2.48
CA CYS A 67 -16.73 5.60 1.53
C CYS A 67 -17.56 6.85 1.34
N LYS A 68 -17.96 7.13 0.10
CA LYS A 68 -18.86 8.24 -0.22
C LYS A 68 -20.19 7.68 -0.72
N SER A 69 -21.29 8.13 -0.12
CA SER A 69 -22.66 7.85 -0.57
C SER A 69 -23.47 9.13 -0.46
N ASP A 70 -24.18 9.51 -1.53
CA ASP A 70 -25.11 10.65 -1.52
C ASP A 70 -24.47 11.98 -1.04
N GLY A 71 -23.16 12.13 -1.23
CA GLY A 71 -22.41 13.32 -0.81
C GLY A 71 -21.83 13.24 0.61
N GLU A 72 -22.28 12.29 1.42
CA GLU A 72 -21.79 12.04 2.77
C GLU A 72 -20.59 11.08 2.77
N TYR A 73 -19.72 11.20 3.78
CA TYR A 73 -18.58 10.31 3.96
C TYR A 73 -18.75 9.40 5.17
N GLU A 74 -18.29 8.16 5.03
CA GLU A 74 -18.24 7.16 6.09
C GLU A 74 -16.80 6.67 6.23
N TYR A 75 -16.27 6.71 7.44
CA TYR A 75 -15.01 6.05 7.79
C TYR A 75 -15.28 4.59 8.11
N ARG A 76 -14.47 3.71 7.52
CA ARG A 76 -14.44 2.28 7.85
C ARG A 76 -13.03 1.88 8.20
N GLY A 77 -12.80 1.49 9.45
CA GLY A 77 -11.51 1.02 9.95
C GLY A 77 -11.58 -0.41 10.44
N VAL A 78 -10.49 -1.17 10.23
CA VAL A 78 -10.28 -2.46 10.87
C VAL A 78 -8.86 -2.59 11.38
N ARG A 79 -8.73 -3.08 12.61
CA ARG A 79 -7.44 -3.41 13.20
C ARG A 79 -7.02 -4.83 12.79
N LEU A 80 -5.84 -4.97 12.21
CA LEU A 80 -5.37 -6.23 11.63
C LEU A 80 -5.11 -7.33 12.67
N ARG A 81 -4.74 -6.95 13.90
CA ARG A 81 -4.40 -7.89 14.98
C ARG A 81 -5.58 -8.76 15.41
N ASP A 82 -6.77 -8.18 15.51
CA ASP A 82 -7.93 -8.79 16.15
C ASP A 82 -9.25 -8.59 15.39
N GLY A 83 -9.21 -7.93 14.23
CA GLY A 83 -10.39 -7.71 13.40
C GLY A 83 -11.39 -6.72 13.98
N ALA A 84 -11.02 -5.96 15.03
CA ALA A 84 -11.89 -4.95 15.59
C ALA A 84 -12.23 -3.90 14.52
N LYS A 85 -13.52 -3.66 14.31
CA LYS A 85 -14.05 -2.77 13.27
C LYS A 85 -14.66 -1.50 13.86
N LEU A 86 -14.53 -0.40 13.13
CA LEU A 86 -15.21 0.86 13.38
C LEU A 86 -15.82 1.35 12.07
N ILE A 87 -17.10 1.71 12.11
CA ILE A 87 -17.82 2.30 10.99
C ILE A 87 -18.61 3.48 11.53
N VAL A 88 -18.26 4.69 11.11
CA VAL A 88 -18.85 5.95 11.61
C VAL A 88 -18.84 7.01 10.52
N ALA A 89 -19.65 8.06 10.69
CA ALA A 89 -19.61 9.23 9.81
C ALA A 89 -18.21 9.87 9.79
N ALA A 90 -17.83 10.38 8.63
CA ALA A 90 -16.59 11.09 8.40
C ALA A 90 -16.85 12.43 7.73
N SER A 91 -15.88 13.33 7.85
CA SER A 91 -15.88 14.64 7.22
C SER A 91 -14.56 14.85 6.49
N LYS A 92 -14.61 15.49 5.33
CA LYS A 92 -13.39 15.94 4.64
C LYS A 92 -12.75 17.08 5.44
N SER A 93 -11.45 17.00 5.69
CA SER A 93 -10.69 18.00 6.46
C SER A 93 -9.32 18.20 5.84
N GLY A 94 -9.10 19.39 5.25
CA GLY A 94 -7.86 19.69 4.52
C GLY A 94 -7.61 18.69 3.38
N SER A 95 -6.44 18.05 3.38
CA SER A 95 -6.04 17.00 2.43
C SER A 95 -6.53 15.60 2.81
N GLY A 96 -7.16 15.45 3.98
CA GLY A 96 -7.56 14.15 4.52
C GLY A 96 -9.02 14.09 4.94
N TYR A 97 -9.30 13.13 5.80
CA TYR A 97 -10.63 12.86 6.34
C TYR A 97 -10.55 12.64 7.84
N THR A 98 -11.57 13.10 8.55
CA THR A 98 -11.68 12.98 9.99
C THR A 98 -12.97 12.28 10.35
N ALA A 99 -12.91 11.32 11.26
CA ALA A 99 -14.07 10.68 11.86
C ALA A 99 -13.95 10.72 13.39
N GLU A 100 -15.08 10.79 14.08
CA GLU A 100 -15.11 10.84 15.54
C GLU A 100 -15.99 9.73 16.11
N ASN A 101 -15.53 9.13 17.20
CA ASN A 101 -16.30 8.17 17.98
C ASN A 101 -15.90 8.26 19.45
N ASP A 102 -16.86 8.57 20.33
CA ASP A 102 -16.67 8.57 21.80
C ASP A 102 -15.46 9.38 22.28
N GLY A 103 -15.21 10.54 21.67
CA GLY A 103 -14.08 11.42 22.01
C GLY A 103 -12.73 10.95 21.46
N ILE A 104 -12.73 9.96 20.56
CA ILE A 104 -11.59 9.53 19.76
C ILE A 104 -11.75 10.04 18.33
N THR A 105 -10.76 10.78 17.86
CA THR A 105 -10.66 11.30 16.50
C THR A 105 -9.75 10.39 15.67
N TYR A 106 -10.20 10.05 14.47
CA TYR A 106 -9.45 9.28 13.46
C TYR A 106 -9.20 10.18 12.27
N THR A 107 -7.95 10.54 12.03
CA THR A 107 -7.54 11.38 10.91
C THR A 107 -6.78 10.53 9.91
N VAL A 108 -7.31 10.46 8.69
CA VAL A 108 -6.75 9.71 7.57
C VAL A 108 -6.13 10.70 6.58
N THR A 109 -4.83 10.59 6.37
CA THR A 109 -4.10 11.28 5.30
C THR A 109 -3.35 10.27 4.45
N GLU A 110 -2.73 10.75 3.36
CA GLU A 110 -1.83 9.93 2.53
C GLU A 110 -0.65 9.37 3.33
N ASP A 111 -0.12 10.14 4.29
CA ASP A 111 1.06 9.77 5.06
C ASP A 111 0.74 8.88 6.26
N SER A 112 -0.39 9.09 6.95
CA SER A 112 -0.69 8.37 8.19
C SER A 112 -2.17 8.27 8.56
N LEU A 113 -2.45 7.31 9.43
CA LEU A 113 -3.66 7.22 10.24
C LEU A 113 -3.30 7.68 11.66
N VAL A 114 -3.79 8.87 12.04
CA VAL A 114 -3.63 9.41 13.39
C VAL A 114 -4.90 9.15 14.19
N ILE A 115 -4.75 8.57 15.36
CA ILE A 115 -5.82 8.33 16.33
C ILE A 115 -5.53 9.15 17.57
N SER A 116 -6.41 10.07 17.93
CA SER A 116 -6.23 10.96 19.07
C SER A 116 -7.44 10.96 20.01
N SER A 117 -7.22 11.32 21.27
CA SER A 117 -8.28 11.67 22.21
C SER A 117 -8.06 13.12 22.64
N GLY A 118 -8.95 14.01 22.20
CA GLY A 118 -8.74 15.46 22.30
C GLY A 118 -7.41 15.85 21.65
N SER A 119 -6.52 16.50 22.42
CA SER A 119 -5.19 16.93 21.94
C SER A 119 -4.10 15.85 22.04
N ARG A 120 -4.39 14.68 22.62
CA ARG A 120 -3.39 13.62 22.81
C ARG A 120 -3.46 12.61 21.67
N VAL A 121 -2.37 12.46 20.93
CA VAL A 121 -2.19 11.34 19.99
C VAL A 121 -2.05 10.03 20.79
N ILE A 122 -2.98 9.11 20.53
CA ILE A 122 -2.94 7.74 21.08
C ILE A 122 -2.12 6.85 20.17
N ARG A 123 -2.21 7.08 18.86
CA ARG A 123 -1.46 6.35 17.86
C ARG A 123 -1.24 7.17 16.61
N ASP A 124 -0.06 7.02 16.04
CA ASP A 124 0.29 7.52 14.73
C ASP A 124 0.80 6.32 13.92
N GLU A 125 0.04 5.91 12.91
CA GLU A 125 0.35 4.76 12.08
C GLU A 125 0.69 5.24 10.66
N THR A 126 1.93 5.05 10.24
CA THR A 126 2.35 5.36 8.86
C THR A 126 1.59 4.51 7.85
N MET A 127 1.12 5.16 6.77
CA MET A 127 0.55 4.46 5.62
C MET A 127 1.67 3.76 4.85
N VAL A 128 1.48 2.47 4.58
CA VAL A 128 2.38 1.67 3.74
C VAL A 128 1.82 1.46 2.34
N ASP A 129 0.53 1.74 2.16
CA ASP A 129 -0.20 1.68 0.91
C ASP A 129 -1.39 2.63 1.00
N PHE A 130 -1.61 3.47 -0.01
CA PHE A 130 -2.65 4.49 -0.01
C PHE A 130 -3.17 4.72 -1.43
N HIS A 131 -4.48 4.70 -1.56
CA HIS A 131 -5.18 4.81 -2.84
C HIS A 131 -6.24 5.89 -2.74
N THR A 132 -6.36 6.67 -3.81
CA THR A 132 -7.44 7.64 -4.01
C THR A 132 -8.22 7.28 -5.26
N ALA A 133 -9.46 7.77 -5.38
CA ALA A 133 -10.30 7.54 -6.56
C ALA A 133 -9.56 7.83 -7.90
N GLN A 134 -8.67 8.83 -7.93
CA GLN A 134 -7.91 9.21 -9.13
C GLN A 134 -6.83 8.19 -9.53
N MET A 135 -6.29 7.43 -8.58
CA MET A 135 -5.27 6.41 -8.84
C MET A 135 -5.87 5.14 -9.46
N SER A 136 -7.17 4.88 -9.21
CA SER A 136 -7.88 3.70 -9.72
C SER A 136 -8.27 3.82 -11.20
N GLU A 137 -8.37 5.04 -11.74
CA GLU A 137 -8.65 5.27 -13.17
C GLU A 137 -7.43 4.99 -14.06
N VAL A 138 -6.21 5.03 -13.52
CA VAL A 138 -4.97 4.74 -14.28
C VAL A 138 -4.80 3.22 -14.53
N GLY A 139 -5.59 2.38 -13.85
CA GLY A 139 -5.64 0.92 -14.07
C GLY A 139 -6.77 0.45 -14.98
N ALA A 140 -7.70 1.33 -15.36
CA ALA A 140 -8.86 1.00 -16.19
C ALA A 140 -8.62 1.43 -17.64
N SER A 141 -7.96 0.54 -18.38
CA SER A 141 -7.59 0.63 -19.81
C SER A 141 -6.35 1.50 -20.09
N PRO A 142 -5.33 0.99 -20.81
CA PRO A 142 -4.47 1.91 -21.56
C PRO A 142 -5.38 2.77 -22.46
N PRO A 143 -5.07 4.05 -22.73
CA PRO A 143 -5.73 4.74 -23.83
C PRO A 143 -5.65 3.80 -25.03
N SER A 144 -6.77 3.57 -25.72
CA SER A 144 -6.76 2.85 -27.00
C SER A 144 -5.58 3.39 -27.78
N ALA A 145 -4.52 2.60 -27.88
CA ALA A 145 -3.45 2.87 -28.79
C ALA A 145 -4.16 2.80 -30.14
N GLU A 146 -4.44 3.97 -30.71
CA GLU A 146 -4.65 4.06 -32.14
C GLU A 146 -3.48 3.31 -32.74
N THR A 147 -3.75 2.11 -33.23
CA THR A 147 -2.75 1.32 -33.94
C THR A 147 -2.40 2.18 -35.15
N PRO A 148 -1.19 2.73 -35.29
CA PRO A 148 -0.82 3.31 -36.56
C PRO A 148 -0.85 2.15 -37.54
N THR A 149 -1.84 2.12 -38.42
CA THR A 149 -1.90 1.16 -39.52
C THR A 149 -0.56 1.22 -40.23
N PRO A 150 0.29 0.18 -40.21
CA PRO A 150 1.53 0.23 -40.96
C PRO A 150 1.15 0.10 -42.44
N THR A 151 1.05 1.22 -43.14
CA THR A 151 0.99 1.23 -44.61
C THR A 151 2.39 0.92 -45.15
N THR A 152 2.82 -0.34 -45.03
CA THR A 152 3.96 -0.85 -45.79
C THR A 152 3.40 -1.74 -46.89
N PRO A 153 3.59 -1.40 -48.18
CA PRO A 153 3.13 -2.23 -49.28
C PRO A 153 3.86 -3.58 -49.26
N LEU A 154 3.07 -4.67 -49.30
CA LEU A 154 3.56 -6.03 -49.33
C LEU A 154 4.32 -6.29 -50.64
N PRO A 155 5.57 -6.81 -50.62
CA PRO A 155 6.27 -7.16 -51.85
C PRO A 155 5.55 -8.32 -52.57
N PRO A 156 5.62 -8.36 -53.91
CA PRO A 156 4.99 -9.41 -54.70
C PRO A 156 5.55 -10.80 -54.34
N PRO A 157 4.72 -11.87 -54.37
CA PRO A 157 5.17 -13.21 -54.04
C PRO A 157 6.23 -13.71 -55.02
N LEU A 158 7.24 -14.43 -54.48
CA LEU A 158 8.32 -15.04 -55.26
C LEU A 158 7.80 -16.24 -56.08
N PRO A 159 8.17 -16.39 -57.36
CA PRO A 159 7.72 -17.48 -58.25
C PRO A 159 8.15 -18.92 -57.88
N ALA A 160 8.69 -19.17 -56.69
CA ALA A 160 9.01 -20.53 -56.26
C ALA A 160 7.76 -21.41 -56.02
N GLU A 161 6.56 -20.80 -56.05
CA GLU A 161 5.26 -21.46 -55.89
C GLU A 161 4.57 -21.76 -57.25
N VAL A 162 5.33 -21.86 -58.36
CA VAL A 162 4.82 -22.31 -59.68
C VAL A 162 5.60 -23.55 -60.13
N GLY A 163 5.01 -24.74 -59.93
CA GLY A 163 5.59 -25.98 -60.42
C GLY A 163 4.56 -27.11 -60.57
N GLY A 164 4.19 -27.39 -61.84
CA GLY A 164 3.45 -28.58 -62.30
C GLY A 164 1.95 -28.53 -61.98
N GLU A 165 0.99 -29.03 -62.76
CA GLU A 165 1.00 -30.10 -63.75
C GLU A 165 -0.24 -29.81 -64.64
N SER A 166 -0.10 -29.51 -65.95
CA SER A 166 -0.25 -30.49 -67.03
C SER A 166 -1.49 -31.38 -66.90
N SER A 167 -2.56 -31.10 -67.67
CA SER A 167 -2.97 -31.95 -68.80
C SER A 167 -4.10 -31.35 -69.62
#